data_AF-A0AAC8ZYN1-F1
#
_entry.id   AF-A0AAC8ZYN1-F1
#
_cell.length_a   1.000
_cell.length_b   1.000
_cell.length_c   1.000
_cell.angle_alpha   90.00
_cell.angle_beta   90.00
_cell.angle_gamma   90.00
#
_symmetry.space_group_name_H-M   'P 1'
#
loop_
_entity.id
_entity.type
_entity.pdbx_description
1 polymer ?
#
loop_
_entity_poly.entity_id
_entity_poly.type
_entity_poly.pdbx_seq_one_letter_code
_entity_poly.pdbx_strand_id
1 'polypeptide(L)'
;MSSITYSERIKIETFCELGLSNIQMGVRLNRSRCGRKTKLSDELKQKILNHLRLSWSPGMIAHEFKLATKSIYNWLNQGRIGFSLNDLPEHGVRQRRNVDQRSKYNQSLGRSIEQRPMMINQRKRIGDFELDTVVGPRGHSKAPF
;
A
#
# COMPACT_ATOMS: atom_id res chain seq x y z
N MET A 1 0.60 -43.09 8.94
CA MET A 1 0.30 -42.48 7.62
C MET A 1 -0.82 -41.48 7.83
N SER A 2 -0.58 -40.17 7.66
CA SER A 2 -1.62 -39.17 7.73
C SER A 2 -2.53 -39.28 6.51
N SER A 3 -3.83 -39.45 6.72
CA SER A 3 -4.84 -39.50 5.66
C SER A 3 -5.03 -38.10 5.05
N ILE A 4 -5.19 -38.04 3.72
CA ILE A 4 -5.51 -36.80 2.99
C ILE A 4 -6.91 -36.33 3.41
N THR A 5 -7.03 -35.04 3.76
CA THR A 5 -8.32 -34.45 4.18
C THR A 5 -9.29 -34.29 3.00
N TYR A 6 -10.60 -34.26 3.26
CA TYR A 6 -11.62 -34.07 2.20
C TYR A 6 -11.38 -32.81 1.35
N SER A 7 -11.00 -31.71 1.99
CA SER A 7 -10.69 -30.45 1.31
C SER A 7 -9.45 -30.54 0.39
N GLU A 8 -8.50 -31.42 0.71
CA GLU A 8 -7.32 -31.65 -0.11
C GLU A 8 -7.64 -32.56 -1.30
N ARG A 9 -8.58 -33.50 -1.15
CA ARG A 9 -9.09 -34.30 -2.28
C ARG A 9 -9.74 -33.42 -3.34
N ILE A 10 -10.66 -32.53 -2.94
CA ILE A 10 -11.33 -31.60 -3.87
C ILE A 10 -10.31 -30.74 -4.64
N LYS A 11 -9.27 -30.26 -3.97
CA LYS A 11 -8.22 -29.47 -4.62
C LYS A 11 -7.42 -30.28 -5.64
N ILE A 12 -7.13 -31.54 -5.34
CA ILE A 12 -6.42 -32.42 -6.26
C ILE A 12 -7.30 -32.74 -7.47
N GLU A 13 -8.57 -33.08 -7.27
CA GLU A 13 -9.55 -33.34 -8.35
C GLU A 13 -9.67 -32.14 -9.28
N THR A 14 -9.91 -30.94 -8.73
CA THR A 14 -9.97 -29.71 -9.53
C THR A 14 -8.67 -29.41 -10.28
N PHE A 15 -7.50 -29.73 -9.72
CA PHE A 15 -6.23 -29.57 -10.44
C PHE A 15 -6.04 -30.58 -11.57
N CYS A 16 -6.53 -31.82 -11.41
CA CYS A 16 -6.57 -32.82 -12.46
C CYS A 16 -7.52 -32.41 -13.60
N GLU A 17 -8.71 -31.89 -13.27
CA GLU A 17 -9.68 -31.35 -14.24
C GLU A 17 -9.10 -30.18 -15.05
N LEU A 18 -8.25 -29.37 -14.41
CA LEU A 18 -7.51 -28.27 -15.06
C LEU A 18 -6.27 -28.74 -15.85
N GLY A 19 -5.99 -30.05 -15.91
CA GLY A 19 -4.89 -30.62 -16.69
C GLY A 19 -3.49 -30.35 -16.14
N LEU A 20 -3.34 -30.11 -14.84
CA LEU A 20 -2.04 -29.83 -14.22
C LEU A 20 -1.22 -31.10 -14.05
N SER A 21 0.08 -31.03 -14.36
CA SER A 21 1.03 -32.12 -14.08
C SER A 21 1.25 -32.32 -12.57
N ASN A 22 1.70 -33.51 -12.17
CA ASN A 22 1.99 -33.85 -10.77
C ASN A 22 2.93 -32.84 -10.09
N ILE A 23 3.95 -32.35 -10.81
CA ILE A 23 4.90 -31.35 -10.30
C ILE A 23 4.18 -30.02 -10.05
N GLN A 24 3.36 -29.55 -11.00
CA GLN A 24 2.59 -28.31 -10.87
C GLN A 24 1.58 -28.38 -9.71
N MET A 25 0.91 -29.53 -9.56
CA MET A 25 -0.01 -29.79 -8.44
C MET A 25 0.72 -29.74 -7.09
N GLY A 26 1.88 -30.43 -6.99
CA GLY A 26 2.71 -30.43 -5.79
C GLY A 26 3.15 -29.01 -5.38
N VAL A 27 3.61 -28.21 -6.34
CA VAL A 27 3.99 -26.81 -6.09
C VAL A 27 2.81 -25.97 -5.61
N ARG A 28 1.62 -26.09 -6.22
CA ARG A 28 0.41 -25.36 -5.79
C ARG A 28 -0.05 -25.77 -4.39
N LEU A 29 -0.08 -27.06 -4.11
CA LEU A 29 -0.48 -27.58 -2.79
C LEU A 29 0.48 -27.06 -1.71
N ASN A 30 1.79 -27.13 -1.94
CA ASN A 30 2.79 -26.60 -1.03
C ASN A 30 2.62 -25.09 -0.82
N ARG A 31 2.48 -24.31 -1.90
CA ARG A 31 2.22 -22.86 -1.83
C ARG A 31 0.96 -22.50 -1.05
N SER A 32 -0.11 -23.30 -1.15
CA SER A 32 -1.35 -23.07 -0.41
C SER A 32 -1.19 -23.25 1.11
N ARG A 33 -0.21 -24.06 1.53
CA ARG A 33 0.13 -24.28 2.95
C ARG A 33 1.06 -23.19 3.49
N CYS A 34 1.85 -22.57 2.62
CA CYS A 34 2.77 -21.48 2.93
C CYS A 34 2.05 -20.17 3.32
N GLY A 35 2.78 -19.31 4.02
CA GLY A 35 2.34 -17.95 4.35
C GLY A 35 1.59 -17.82 5.68
N ARG A 36 1.30 -16.56 6.04
CA ARG A 36 0.65 -16.22 7.30
C ARG A 36 -0.83 -16.63 7.26
N LYS A 37 -1.28 -17.38 8.26
CA LYS A 37 -2.71 -17.71 8.42
C LYS A 37 -3.50 -16.44 8.71
N THR A 38 -4.68 -16.35 8.12
CA THR A 38 -5.57 -15.20 8.30
C THR A 38 -6.22 -15.21 9.66
N LYS A 39 -6.39 -14.04 10.28
CA LYS A 39 -7.16 -13.87 11.52
C LYS A 39 -8.69 -13.99 11.34
N LEU A 40 -9.16 -14.18 10.11
CA LEU A 40 -10.57 -14.31 9.78
C LEU A 40 -11.08 -15.69 10.19
N SER A 41 -11.73 -15.77 11.35
CA SER A 41 -12.55 -16.92 11.75
C SER A 41 -13.94 -16.85 11.11
N ASP A 42 -14.65 -17.97 11.07
CA ASP A 42 -16.01 -18.01 10.52
C ASP A 42 -16.99 -17.16 11.35
N GLU A 43 -16.84 -17.15 12.68
CA GLU A 43 -17.63 -16.29 13.57
C GLU A 43 -17.38 -14.79 13.27
N LEU A 44 -16.11 -14.40 13.13
CA LEU A 44 -15.74 -13.02 12.81
C LEU A 44 -16.26 -12.62 11.43
N LYS A 45 -16.19 -13.54 10.46
CA LYS A 45 -16.74 -13.33 9.11
C LYS A 45 -18.24 -13.05 9.16
N GLN A 46 -19.00 -13.81 9.93
CA GLN A 46 -20.45 -13.59 10.07
C GLN A 46 -20.75 -12.25 10.74
N LYS A 47 -20.02 -11.88 11.80
CA LYS A 47 -20.18 -10.57 12.46
C LYS A 47 -19.91 -9.42 11.50
N ILE A 48 -18.79 -9.46 10.77
CA ILE A 48 -18.45 -8.42 9.77
C ILE A 48 -19.55 -8.33 8.71
N LEU A 49 -20.04 -9.46 8.21
CA LEU A 49 -21.10 -9.48 7.19
C LEU A 49 -22.41 -8.88 7.71
N ASN A 50 -22.78 -9.16 8.97
CA ASN A 50 -23.96 -8.56 9.61
C ASN A 50 -23.82 -7.04 9.74
N HIS A 51 -22.65 -6.53 10.17
CA HIS A 51 -22.40 -5.09 10.26
C HIS A 51 -22.41 -4.41 8.89
N LEU A 52 -21.85 -5.05 7.85
CA LEU A 52 -21.91 -4.53 6.48
C LEU A 52 -23.35 -4.42 5.97
N ARG A 53 -24.22 -5.40 6.29
CA ARG A 53 -25.67 -5.33 5.98
C ARG A 53 -26.38 -4.18 6.71
N LEU A 54 -25.90 -3.80 7.89
CA LEU A 54 -26.37 -2.63 8.64
C LEU A 54 -25.78 -1.31 8.11
N SER A 55 -25.12 -1.31 6.95
CA SER A 55 -24.48 -0.13 6.36
C SER A 55 -23.36 0.48 7.21
N TRP A 56 -22.67 -0.32 8.03
CA TRP A 56 -21.49 0.15 8.75
C TRP A 56 -20.31 0.35 7.80
N SER A 57 -19.54 1.42 8.01
CA SER A 57 -18.26 1.61 7.31
C SER A 57 -17.24 0.53 7.70
N PRO A 58 -16.40 0.05 6.76
CA PRO A 58 -15.25 -0.80 7.08
C PRO A 58 -14.35 -0.20 8.16
N GLY A 59 -14.24 1.13 8.25
CA GLY A 59 -13.50 1.81 9.31
C GLY A 59 -14.11 1.63 10.69
N MET A 60 -15.44 1.71 10.79
CA MET A 60 -16.17 1.49 12.05
C MET A 60 -16.04 0.04 12.53
N ILE A 61 -16.22 -0.91 11.61
CA ILE A 61 -16.06 -2.34 11.90
C ILE A 61 -14.62 -2.62 12.34
N ALA A 62 -13.63 -2.03 11.68
CA ALA A 62 -12.23 -2.19 12.05
C ALA A 62 -11.96 -1.69 13.47
N HIS A 63 -12.52 -0.54 13.84
CA HIS A 63 -12.40 0.02 15.19
C HIS A 63 -13.01 -0.90 16.25
N GLU A 64 -14.25 -1.37 16.03
CA GLU A 64 -14.99 -2.24 16.95
C GLU A 64 -14.23 -3.55 17.25
N PHE A 65 -13.74 -4.21 16.20
CA PHE A 65 -13.02 -5.49 16.34
C PHE A 65 -11.52 -5.34 16.57
N LYS A 66 -11.01 -4.13 16.80
CA LYS A 66 -9.57 -3.81 16.94
C LYS A 66 -8.73 -4.38 15.79
N LEU A 67 -9.26 -4.27 14.57
CA LEU A 67 -8.62 -4.68 13.33
C LEU A 67 -8.07 -3.48 12.57
N ALA A 68 -7.13 -3.73 11.66
CA ALA A 68 -6.77 -2.72 10.67
C ALA A 68 -7.83 -2.67 9.56
N THR A 69 -8.28 -1.47 9.19
CA THR A 69 -9.25 -1.26 8.10
C THR A 69 -8.82 -1.92 6.79
N LYS A 70 -7.51 -1.87 6.50
CA LYS A 70 -6.91 -2.54 5.33
C LYS A 70 -7.16 -4.05 5.31
N SER A 71 -7.25 -4.70 6.47
CA SER A 71 -7.53 -6.13 6.56
C SER A 71 -8.94 -6.48 6.05
N ILE A 72 -9.94 -5.64 6.37
CA ILE A 72 -11.32 -5.83 5.92
C ILE A 72 -11.40 -5.68 4.40
N TYR A 73 -10.81 -4.61 3.86
CA TYR A 73 -10.72 -4.41 2.40
C TYR A 73 -9.98 -5.57 1.70
N ASN A 74 -8.89 -6.08 2.27
CA ASN A 74 -8.17 -7.23 1.72
C ASN A 74 -9.05 -8.50 1.70
N TRP A 75 -9.86 -8.74 2.72
CA TRP A 75 -10.75 -9.90 2.76
C TRP A 75 -11.92 -9.79 1.78
N LEU A 76 -12.43 -8.58 1.55
CA LEU A 76 -13.43 -8.29 0.52
C LEU A 76 -12.84 -8.49 -0.89
N ASN A 77 -11.66 -7.92 -1.17
CA ASN A 77 -10.96 -8.10 -2.45
C ASN A 77 -10.64 -9.57 -2.77
N GLN A 78 -10.33 -10.37 -1.75
CA GLN A 78 -10.07 -11.80 -1.90
C GLN A 78 -11.34 -12.65 -2.04
N GLY A 79 -12.54 -12.04 -1.97
CA GLY A 79 -13.81 -12.76 -2.00
C GLY A 79 -14.04 -13.67 -0.78
N ARG A 80 -13.31 -13.45 0.33
CA ARG A 80 -13.49 -14.27 1.55
C ARG A 80 -14.76 -13.93 2.29
N ILE A 81 -15.21 -12.69 2.18
CA ILE A 81 -16.49 -12.18 2.66
C ILE A 81 -17.36 -11.99 1.42
N GLY A 82 -18.55 -12.62 1.41
CA GLY A 82 -19.48 -12.57 0.27
C GLY A 82 -20.25 -11.25 0.23
N PHE A 83 -19.54 -10.13 0.11
CA PHE A 83 -20.11 -8.78 0.03
C PHE A 83 -19.37 -8.00 -1.06
N SER A 84 -20.11 -7.30 -1.92
CA SER A 84 -19.51 -6.53 -3.01
C SER A 84 -18.87 -5.25 -2.49
N LEU A 85 -17.72 -4.87 -3.03
CA LEU A 85 -17.09 -3.58 -2.71
C LEU A 85 -17.92 -2.39 -3.19
N ASN A 86 -18.75 -2.59 -4.21
CA ASN A 86 -19.60 -1.55 -4.78
C ASN A 86 -20.77 -1.20 -3.85
N ASP A 87 -21.16 -2.13 -2.98
CA ASP A 87 -22.28 -1.96 -2.05
C ASP A 87 -21.84 -1.32 -0.73
N LEU A 88 -20.57 -0.86 -0.65
CA LEU A 88 -20.04 -0.20 0.53
C LEU A 88 -20.56 1.25 0.63
N PRO A 89 -20.94 1.73 1.83
CA PRO A 89 -21.42 3.10 2.03
C PRO A 89 -20.43 4.19 1.58
N GLU A 90 -19.14 3.90 1.61
CA GLU A 90 -18.06 4.84 1.24
C GLU A 90 -17.65 4.75 -0.24
N HIS A 91 -18.29 3.89 -1.03
CA HIS A 91 -17.93 3.71 -2.44
C HIS A 91 -18.13 5.01 -3.22
N GLY A 92 -17.07 5.47 -3.89
CA GLY A 92 -17.07 6.73 -4.66
C GLY A 92 -16.74 8.00 -3.84
N VAL A 93 -16.58 7.90 -2.52
CA VAL A 93 -16.18 9.05 -1.68
C VAL A 93 -14.67 9.26 -1.74
N ARG A 94 -14.22 10.24 -2.54
CA ARG A 94 -12.80 10.60 -2.64
C ARG A 94 -12.40 11.48 -1.44
N GLN A 95 -11.70 10.89 -0.48
CA GLN A 95 -10.98 11.64 0.57
C GLN A 95 -10.03 12.65 -0.10
N ARG A 96 -10.24 13.95 0.15
CA ARG A 96 -9.37 15.00 -0.39
C ARG A 96 -7.97 14.82 0.21
N ARG A 97 -6.95 14.71 -0.64
CA ARG A 97 -5.56 14.72 -0.18
C ARG A 97 -5.26 16.12 0.38
N ASN A 98 -4.62 16.17 1.53
CA ASN A 98 -4.07 17.42 2.06
C ASN A 98 -3.16 18.05 1.01
N VAL A 99 -3.39 19.33 0.71
CA VAL A 99 -2.56 20.08 -0.22
C VAL A 99 -1.16 20.20 0.38
N ASP A 100 -0.15 19.76 -0.37
CA ASP A 100 1.24 19.73 0.09
C ASP A 100 1.74 21.17 0.30
N GLN A 101 1.88 21.59 1.57
CA GLN A 101 2.29 22.95 1.92
C GLN A 101 3.77 23.23 1.62
N ARG A 102 4.55 22.21 1.22
CA ARG A 102 5.98 22.33 0.90
C ARG A 102 6.28 23.29 -0.24
N SER A 103 5.30 23.55 -1.11
CA SER A 103 5.39 24.54 -2.19
C SER A 103 5.63 25.97 -1.67
N LYS A 104 5.07 26.34 -0.52
CA LYS A 104 5.18 27.71 0.03
C LYS A 104 6.61 28.08 0.45
N TYR A 105 7.38 27.12 0.97
CA TYR A 105 8.76 27.34 1.43
C TYR A 105 9.78 27.49 0.29
N ASN A 106 9.44 27.07 -0.94
CA ASN A 106 10.34 27.18 -2.09
C ASN A 106 10.24 28.53 -2.81
N GLN A 107 9.39 29.46 -2.34
CA GLN A 107 9.23 30.79 -2.97
C GLN A 107 10.28 31.80 -2.50
N SER A 108 10.92 31.58 -1.35
CA SER A 108 11.99 32.43 -0.82
C SER A 108 13.38 31.85 -1.13
N LEU A 109 13.62 31.40 -2.36
CA LEU A 109 14.99 31.15 -2.81
C LEU A 109 15.67 32.52 -2.84
N GLY A 110 16.68 32.73 -1.99
CA GLY A 110 17.32 34.03 -1.77
C GLY A 110 17.96 34.67 -3.01
N ARG A 111 18.87 35.62 -2.79
CA ARG A 111 19.53 36.35 -3.89
C ARG A 111 20.36 35.38 -4.76
N SER A 112 20.38 35.62 -6.07
CA SER A 112 21.19 34.84 -7.02
C SER A 112 22.68 34.92 -6.66
N ILE A 113 23.42 33.85 -6.91
CA ILE A 113 24.88 33.81 -6.77
C ILE A 113 25.58 34.90 -7.60
N GLU A 114 24.99 35.28 -8.73
CA GLU A 114 25.50 36.35 -9.61
C GLU A 114 25.44 37.74 -8.96
N GLN A 115 24.53 37.93 -7.99
CA GLN A 115 24.35 39.19 -7.29
C GLN A 115 25.34 39.38 -6.13
N ARG A 116 26.34 38.50 -5.98
CA ARG A 116 27.31 38.58 -4.89
C ARG A 116 28.33 39.71 -5.09
N PRO A 117 28.77 40.40 -4.02
CA PRO A 117 29.83 41.41 -4.10
C PRO A 117 31.16 40.82 -4.58
N MET A 118 31.83 41.48 -5.54
CA MET A 118 33.12 41.02 -6.08
C MET A 118 34.23 40.88 -5.03
N MET A 119 34.15 41.64 -3.94
CA MET A 119 35.07 41.54 -2.80
C MET A 119 35.19 40.11 -2.23
N ILE A 120 34.10 39.33 -2.28
CA ILE A 120 34.07 37.95 -1.76
C ILE A 120 34.99 37.02 -2.59
N ASN A 121 35.16 37.28 -3.89
CA ASN A 121 36.07 36.50 -4.74
C ASN A 121 37.54 36.60 -4.28
N GLN A 122 37.90 37.63 -3.52
CA GLN A 122 39.28 37.83 -3.05
C GLN A 122 39.64 36.93 -1.87
N ARG A 123 38.66 36.29 -1.21
CA ARG A 123 38.84 35.35 -0.08
C ARG A 123 39.77 35.86 1.02
N LYS A 124 39.67 37.14 1.36
CA LYS A 124 40.56 37.82 2.32
C LYS A 124 40.06 37.72 3.76
N ARG A 125 38.78 37.45 3.97
CA ARG A 125 38.16 37.37 5.30
C ARG A 125 37.68 35.96 5.61
N ILE A 126 37.72 35.61 6.89
CA ILE A 126 37.06 34.42 7.42
C ILE A 126 35.55 34.62 7.18
N GLY A 127 34.94 33.73 6.40
CA GLY A 127 33.55 33.84 5.91
C GLY A 127 33.44 33.86 4.38
N ASP A 128 34.48 34.28 3.66
CA ASP A 128 34.49 34.25 2.18
C ASP A 128 34.67 32.81 1.61
N PHE A 129 34.85 31.83 2.49
CA PHE A 129 35.07 30.41 2.16
C PHE A 129 33.78 29.56 2.18
N GLU A 130 32.62 30.16 2.48
CA GLU A 130 31.35 29.43 2.42
C GLU A 130 31.10 28.88 1.00
N LEU A 131 30.63 27.63 0.90
CA LEU A 131 30.45 26.93 -0.36
C LEU A 131 29.05 27.23 -0.93
N ASP A 132 28.99 27.96 -2.05
CA ASP A 132 27.74 28.19 -2.77
C ASP A 132 27.21 26.86 -3.34
N THR A 133 25.96 26.51 -3.06
CA THR A 133 25.32 25.33 -3.65
C THR A 133 24.44 25.73 -4.83
N VAL A 134 24.73 25.18 -6.01
CA VAL A 134 23.89 25.36 -7.20
C VAL A 134 22.69 24.42 -7.10
N VAL A 135 21.47 24.97 -7.07
CA VAL A 135 20.25 24.18 -7.14
C VAL A 135 19.98 23.84 -8.61
N GLY A 136 20.12 22.58 -8.99
CA GLY A 136 19.75 22.10 -10.31
C GLY A 136 18.24 22.27 -10.59
N PRO A 137 17.83 22.40 -11.87
CA PRO A 137 16.42 22.53 -12.23
C PRO A 137 15.63 21.31 -11.74
N ARG A 138 14.52 21.56 -11.05
CA ARG A 138 13.62 20.51 -10.54
C ARG A 138 12.44 20.37 -11.50
N GLY A 139 12.20 19.15 -11.99
CA GLY A 139 10.96 18.81 -12.71
C GLY A 139 11.13 18.35 -14.16
N HIS A 140 12.32 18.46 -14.74
CA HIS A 140 12.65 17.81 -16.01
C HIS A 140 13.95 17.05 -15.79
N SER A 141 13.88 15.72 -15.95
CA SER A 141 14.98 14.77 -15.79
C SER A 141 16.28 15.31 -16.37
N LYS A 142 17.34 15.33 -15.56
CA LYS A 142 18.70 15.59 -16.04
C LYS A 142 19.49 14.29 -16.17
N ALA A 143 20.10 14.19 -17.34
CA ALA A 143 21.09 13.24 -17.80
C ALA A 143 22.28 13.11 -16.83
N PRO A 144 23.08 12.02 -16.93
CA PRO A 144 24.20 11.78 -16.03
C PRO A 144 25.35 12.75 -16.32
N PHE A 145 26.03 13.17 -15.26
CA PHE A 145 27.45 13.54 -15.29
C PHE A 145 28.22 12.41 -14.59
#